data_AF-B4U538-F1
#
_entry.id   AF-B4U538-F1
#
_cell.length_a   1.000
_cell.length_b   1.000
_cell.length_c   1.000
_cell.angle_alpha   90.00
_cell.angle_beta   90.00
_cell.angle_gamma   90.00
#
_symmetry.space_group_name_H-M   'P 1'
#
loop_
_entity.id
_entity.type
_entity.pdbx_description
1 polymer ?
#
loop_
_entity_poly.entity_id
_entity_poly.type
_entity_poly.pdbx_seq_one_letter_code
_entity_poly.pdbx_strand_id
1 'polypeptide(L)'
;MRLSKEGRVVLEELKLEYLKHGEVKTSGLILDEIFEYFKSSFKNVNWKLVQNKPEFDEILADYTSVNPTTLNLSEETINTMYEIRDHFNKVLDMKRTVYRSFIIRMILKAYKLEKQSTNIYL
;
A
#
# COMPACT_ATOMS: atom_id res chain seq x y z
N MET A 1 5.72 -12.45 -3.85
CA MET A 1 4.48 -11.64 -3.89
C MET A 1 4.62 -10.59 -4.97
N ARG A 2 3.73 -10.49 -5.97
CA ARG A 2 3.89 -9.62 -7.15
C ARG A 2 3.21 -8.25 -6.96
N LEU A 3 3.86 -7.16 -7.38
CA LEU A 3 3.36 -5.77 -7.39
C LEU A 3 3.09 -5.32 -8.83
N SER A 4 2.05 -4.49 -9.02
CA SER A 4 1.76 -3.81 -10.30
C SER A 4 2.93 -2.91 -10.72
N LYS A 5 3.01 -2.58 -12.01
CA LYS A 5 4.06 -1.72 -12.57
C LYS A 5 4.06 -0.35 -11.89
N GLU A 6 2.88 0.22 -11.66
CA GLU A 6 2.70 1.54 -11.09
C GLU A 6 2.90 1.52 -9.57
N GLY A 7 2.53 0.43 -8.88
CA GLY A 7 2.92 0.22 -7.48
C GLY A 7 4.44 0.17 -7.28
N ARG A 8 5.19 -0.31 -8.28
CA ARG A 8 6.66 -0.23 -8.26
C ARG A 8 7.15 1.18 -8.53
N VAL A 9 6.57 1.89 -9.49
CA VAL A 9 6.93 3.29 -9.76
C VAL A 9 6.80 4.11 -8.48
N VAL A 10 5.70 3.95 -7.72
CA VAL A 10 5.55 4.61 -6.41
C VAL A 10 6.66 4.23 -5.43
N LEU A 11 7.00 2.95 -5.33
CA LEU A 11 8.10 2.53 -4.44
C LEU A 11 9.46 3.08 -4.90
N GLU A 12 9.72 3.17 -6.19
CA GLU A 12 10.97 3.77 -6.72
C GLU A 12 10.97 5.29 -6.54
N GLU A 13 9.84 5.98 -6.71
CA GLU A 13 9.68 7.41 -6.39
C GLU A 13 10.03 7.67 -4.92
N LEU A 14 9.49 6.84 -4.00
CA LEU A 14 9.78 6.95 -2.57
C LEU A 14 11.25 6.64 -2.26
N LYS A 15 11.83 5.60 -2.88
CA LYS A 15 13.28 5.34 -2.74
C LYS A 15 14.11 6.54 -3.17
N LEU A 16 13.77 7.16 -4.30
CA LEU A 16 14.46 8.35 -4.79
C LEU A 16 14.32 9.52 -3.81
N GLU A 17 13.16 9.67 -3.15
CA GLU A 17 12.95 10.67 -2.10
C GLU A 17 13.87 10.43 -0.90
N TYR A 18 13.91 9.22 -0.35
CA TYR A 18 14.85 8.89 0.75
C TYR A 18 16.31 9.11 0.34
N LEU A 19 16.69 8.72 -0.89
CA LEU A 19 18.04 8.93 -1.40
C LEU A 19 18.42 10.42 -1.48
N LYS A 20 17.48 11.29 -1.87
CA LYS A 20 17.70 12.75 -1.86
C LYS A 20 17.95 13.30 -0.44
N HIS A 21 17.43 12.62 0.57
CA HIS A 21 17.67 12.93 1.99
C HIS A 21 18.88 12.18 2.58
N GLY A 22 19.65 11.44 1.77
CA GLY A 22 20.84 10.71 2.21
C GLY A 22 20.57 9.34 2.83
N GLU A 23 19.33 8.84 2.73
CA GLU A 23 18.93 7.54 3.29
C GLU A 23 18.79 6.49 2.18
N VAL A 24 19.42 5.32 2.37
CA VAL A 24 19.29 4.18 1.45
C VAL A 24 18.30 3.18 2.04
N LYS A 25 17.09 3.11 1.48
CA LYS A 25 16.04 2.16 1.91
C LYS A 25 15.66 1.15 0.84
N THR A 26 15.43 -0.09 1.27
CA THR A 26 14.89 -1.13 0.39
C THR A 26 13.38 -0.97 0.26
N SER A 27 12.77 -1.56 -0.78
CA SER A 27 11.31 -1.56 -0.93
C SER A 27 10.59 -2.21 0.26
N GLY A 28 11.23 -3.17 0.94
CA GLY A 28 10.67 -3.81 2.15
C GLY A 28 10.60 -2.83 3.30
N LEU A 29 11.70 -2.12 3.58
CA LEU A 29 11.75 -1.11 4.66
C LEU A 29 10.77 0.04 4.43
N ILE A 30 10.64 0.53 3.19
CA ILE A 30 9.66 1.57 2.86
C ILE A 30 8.23 1.09 3.10
N LEU A 31 7.93 -0.17 2.75
CA LEU A 31 6.61 -0.73 3.05
C LEU A 31 6.40 -0.87 4.55
N ASP A 32 7.36 -1.39 5.31
CA ASP A 32 7.25 -1.50 6.76
C ASP A 32 6.92 -0.14 7.40
N GLU A 33 7.58 0.94 6.96
CA GLU A 33 7.29 2.30 7.44
C GLU A 33 5.88 2.79 7.09
N ILE A 34 5.41 2.53 5.87
CA ILE A 34 4.05 2.92 5.47
C ILE A 34 3.00 2.11 6.21
N PHE A 35 3.24 0.82 6.47
CA PHE A 35 2.33 0.00 7.26
C PHE A 35 2.29 0.46 8.71
N GLU A 36 3.44 0.78 9.31
CA GLU A 36 3.49 1.36 10.66
C GLU A 36 2.77 2.71 10.72
N TYR A 37 2.92 3.56 9.70
CA TYR A 37 2.21 4.83 9.58
C TYR A 37 0.68 4.67 9.64
N PHE A 38 0.12 3.66 8.96
CA PHE A 38 -1.32 3.40 8.95
C PHE A 38 -1.82 2.51 10.10
N LYS A 39 -0.95 1.83 10.83
CA LYS A 39 -1.31 0.79 11.81
C LYS A 39 -2.35 1.23 12.84
N SER A 40 -2.27 2.46 13.32
CA SER A 40 -3.22 3.00 14.32
C SER A 40 -4.47 3.64 13.69
N SER A 41 -4.42 4.03 12.41
CA SER A 41 -5.42 4.88 11.76
C SER A 41 -6.18 4.18 10.63
N PHE A 42 -5.76 2.98 10.20
CA PHE A 42 -6.33 2.30 9.03
C PHE A 42 -7.84 2.09 9.14
N LYS A 43 -8.38 1.88 10.35
CA LYS A 43 -9.83 1.69 10.55
C LYS A 43 -10.64 2.98 10.31
N ASN A 44 -9.99 4.14 10.38
CA ASN A 44 -10.61 5.45 10.19
C ASN A 44 -10.44 5.97 8.75
N VAL A 45 -9.75 5.23 7.87
CA VAL A 45 -9.60 5.59 6.46
C VAL A 45 -10.86 5.18 5.70
N ASN A 46 -11.37 6.08 4.86
CA ASN A 46 -12.44 5.80 3.91
C ASN A 46 -11.89 4.99 2.72
N TRP A 47 -11.76 3.67 2.92
CA TRP A 47 -11.20 2.77 1.90
C TRP A 47 -12.02 2.68 0.61
N LYS A 48 -13.33 2.94 0.67
CA LYS A 48 -14.16 3.05 -0.55
C LYS A 48 -13.78 4.27 -1.37
N LEU A 49 -13.53 5.41 -0.73
CA LEU A 49 -13.03 6.61 -1.39
C LEU A 49 -11.64 6.36 -2.00
N VAL A 50 -10.72 5.76 -1.24
CA VAL A 50 -9.39 5.37 -1.76
C VAL A 50 -9.52 4.45 -2.96
N GLN A 51 -10.39 3.44 -2.90
CA GLN A 51 -10.60 2.50 -4.00
C GLN A 51 -11.12 3.21 -5.26
N ASN A 52 -12.12 4.08 -5.11
CA ASN A 52 -12.83 4.72 -6.23
C ASN A 52 -12.17 5.98 -6.78
N LYS A 53 -11.10 6.48 -6.13
CA LYS A 53 -10.36 7.66 -6.61
C LYS A 53 -9.58 7.30 -7.87
N PRO A 54 -9.86 7.90 -9.05
CA PRO A 54 -9.21 7.50 -10.30
C PRO A 54 -7.71 7.80 -10.33
N GLU A 55 -7.29 8.78 -9.53
CA GLU A 55 -5.89 9.06 -9.22
C GLU A 55 -5.22 7.78 -8.71
N PHE A 56 -4.31 7.22 -9.53
CA PHE A 56 -3.60 5.97 -9.26
C PHE A 56 -4.42 4.69 -9.34
N ASP A 57 -5.52 4.67 -10.10
CA ASP A 57 -6.20 3.42 -10.45
C ASP A 57 -5.27 2.43 -11.16
N GLU A 58 -4.26 2.90 -11.88
CA GLU A 58 -3.22 2.05 -12.45
C GLU A 58 -2.36 1.33 -11.38
N ILE A 59 -2.25 1.87 -10.16
CA ILE A 59 -1.67 1.09 -9.05
C ILE A 59 -2.54 -0.13 -8.78
N LEU A 60 -3.86 0.02 -8.81
CA LEU A 60 -4.84 -1.05 -8.55
C LEU A 60 -5.06 -1.96 -9.77
N ALA A 61 -4.92 -1.42 -10.97
CA ALA A 61 -5.05 -2.14 -12.23
C ALA A 61 -3.76 -2.91 -12.55
N ASP A 62 -3.95 -4.08 -13.16
CA ASP A 62 -2.91 -4.96 -13.69
C ASP A 62 -1.92 -5.72 -12.78
N TYR A 63 -1.92 -7.02 -13.03
CA TYR A 63 -0.96 -8.02 -12.56
C TYR A 63 0.18 -8.19 -13.59
N THR A 64 0.82 -7.12 -14.05
CA THR A 64 1.89 -7.28 -15.06
C THR A 64 3.14 -7.89 -14.44
N SER A 65 3.53 -9.02 -15.02
CA SER A 65 4.66 -9.89 -14.69
C SER A 65 6.01 -9.17 -14.75
N VAL A 66 6.46 -8.64 -13.63
CA VAL A 66 7.87 -8.39 -13.39
C VAL A 66 8.16 -8.91 -11.99
N ASN A 67 9.28 -9.61 -11.79
CA ASN A 67 9.63 -10.24 -10.50
C ASN A 67 9.97 -9.17 -9.46
N PRO A 68 9.23 -9.05 -8.36
CA PRO A 68 9.76 -8.38 -7.19
C PRO A 68 10.64 -9.40 -6.48
N THR A 69 11.87 -9.00 -6.19
CA THR A 69 12.65 -9.58 -5.10
C THR A 69 11.74 -9.72 -3.88
N THR A 70 11.86 -10.83 -3.17
CA THR A 70 11.10 -11.14 -1.96
C THR A 70 11.15 -9.92 -1.05
N LEU A 71 10.02 -9.21 -0.91
CA LEU A 71 9.91 -8.13 0.05
C LEU A 71 10.06 -8.80 1.42
N ASN A 72 11.25 -8.64 2.02
CA ASN A 72 11.50 -9.06 3.38
C ASN A 72 10.81 -8.05 4.29
N LEU A 73 9.50 -8.28 4.51
CA LEU A 73 8.68 -7.50 5.42
C LEU A 73 8.88 -8.03 6.84
N SER A 74 8.78 -7.13 7.82
CA SER A 74 8.80 -7.53 9.23
C SER A 74 7.58 -8.42 9.58
N GLU A 75 7.72 -9.23 10.63
CA GLU A 75 6.60 -10.04 11.13
C GLU A 75 5.43 -9.17 11.60
N GLU A 76 5.74 -8.01 12.18
CA GLU A 76 4.76 -7.00 12.58
C GLU A 76 3.96 -6.43 11.40
N THR A 77 4.64 -6.13 10.29
CA THR A 77 3.97 -5.72 9.04
C THR A 77 3.08 -6.83 8.52
N ILE A 78 3.54 -8.09 8.55
CA ILE A 78 2.73 -9.24 8.12
C ILE A 78 1.47 -9.38 9.00
N ASN A 79 1.59 -9.18 10.32
CA ASN A 79 0.45 -9.20 11.24
C ASN A 79 -0.52 -8.05 10.96
N THR A 80 -0.01 -6.84 10.78
CA THR A 80 -0.80 -5.65 10.40
C THR A 80 -1.54 -5.88 9.08
N MET A 81 -0.90 -6.53 8.10
CA MET A 81 -1.54 -6.91 6.85
C MET A 81 -2.73 -7.86 7.06
N TYR A 82 -2.66 -8.79 8.01
CA TYR A 82 -3.80 -9.67 8.32
C TYR A 82 -4.96 -8.90 8.93
N GLU A 83 -4.70 -7.96 9.83
CA GLU A 83 -5.74 -7.10 10.40
C GLU A 83 -6.41 -6.24 9.31
N ILE A 84 -5.61 -5.64 8.43
CA ILE A 84 -6.11 -4.84 7.30
C ILE A 84 -6.91 -5.71 6.34
N ARG A 85 -6.46 -6.94 6.05
CA ARG A 85 -7.21 -7.90 5.21
C ARG A 85 -8.62 -8.13 5.76
N ASP A 86 -8.70 -8.42 7.05
CA ASP A 86 -9.96 -8.75 7.70
C ASP A 86 -10.89 -7.53 7.76
N HIS A 87 -10.32 -6.34 7.91
CA HIS A 87 -11.04 -5.08 7.79
C HIS A 87 -11.54 -4.84 6.36
N PHE A 88 -10.70 -4.99 5.33
CA PHE A 88 -11.06 -4.81 3.92
C PHE A 88 -12.17 -5.77 3.48
N ASN A 89 -12.11 -7.04 3.89
CA ASN A 89 -13.17 -7.99 3.61
C ASN A 89 -14.54 -7.49 4.12
N LYS A 90 -14.57 -6.80 5.27
CA LYS A 90 -15.80 -6.22 5.85
C LYS A 90 -16.24 -4.94 5.15
N VAL A 91 -15.33 -3.97 4.96
CA VAL A 91 -15.71 -2.61 4.50
C VAL A 91 -15.84 -2.48 2.98
N LEU A 92 -15.15 -3.32 2.21
CA LEU A 92 -15.20 -3.31 0.75
C LEU A 92 -16.15 -4.37 0.16
N ASP A 93 -16.89 -5.10 1.01
CA ASP A 93 -17.82 -6.18 0.61
C ASP A 93 -17.17 -7.20 -0.36
N MET A 94 -15.96 -7.63 -0.01
CA MET A 94 -15.16 -8.49 -0.89
C MET A 94 -15.71 -9.93 -0.84
N LYS A 95 -16.21 -10.41 -1.98
CA LYS A 95 -16.73 -11.79 -2.12
C LYS A 95 -15.67 -12.89 -1.94
N ARG A 96 -14.39 -12.55 -1.96
CA ARG A 96 -13.25 -13.47 -1.81
C ARG A 96 -12.19 -12.82 -0.92
N THR A 97 -11.44 -13.66 -0.20
CA THR A 97 -10.33 -13.22 0.64
C THR A 97 -9.37 -12.33 -0.14
N VAL A 98 -9.13 -11.12 0.37
CA VAL A 98 -8.19 -10.17 -0.21
C VAL A 98 -6.76 -10.71 -0.16
N TYR A 99 -6.06 -10.68 -1.30
CA TYR A 99 -4.65 -11.06 -1.40
C TYR A 99 -3.71 -9.97 -0.85
N ARG A 100 -2.55 -10.37 -0.32
CA ARG A 100 -1.51 -9.45 0.18
C ARG A 100 -1.12 -8.36 -0.82
N SER A 101 -1.07 -8.67 -2.12
CA SER A 101 -0.77 -7.69 -3.17
C SER A 101 -1.84 -6.61 -3.31
N PHE A 102 -3.11 -6.91 -3.06
CA PHE A 102 -4.17 -5.89 -3.05
C PHE A 102 -4.02 -4.97 -1.85
N ILE A 103 -3.72 -5.52 -0.67
CA ILE A 103 -3.54 -4.76 0.56
C ILE A 103 -2.44 -3.72 0.38
N ILE A 104 -1.27 -4.15 -0.12
CA ILE A 104 -0.15 -3.24 -0.35
C ILE A 104 -0.52 -2.15 -1.35
N ARG A 105 -1.22 -2.49 -2.44
CA ARG A 105 -1.62 -1.50 -3.44
C ARG A 105 -2.60 -0.46 -2.88
N MET A 106 -3.58 -0.88 -2.10
CA MET A 106 -4.51 0.03 -1.42
C MET A 106 -3.79 0.94 -0.42
N ILE A 107 -2.87 0.39 0.36
CA ILE A 107 -2.08 1.15 1.34
C ILE A 107 -1.15 2.15 0.64
N LEU A 108 -0.47 1.76 -0.43
CA LEU A 108 0.35 2.67 -1.25
C LEU A 108 -0.50 3.78 -1.89
N LYS A 109 -1.70 3.44 -2.40
CA LYS A 109 -2.62 4.43 -2.96
C LYS A 109 -3.09 5.42 -1.90
N ALA A 110 -3.49 4.94 -0.72
CA ALA A 110 -3.86 5.79 0.40
C ALA A 110 -2.73 6.73 0.82
N TYR A 111 -1.52 6.20 0.98
CA TYR A 111 -0.33 6.99 1.31
C TYR A 111 -0.10 8.12 0.31
N LYS A 112 -0.19 7.82 -1.00
CA LYS A 112 0.02 8.82 -2.05
C LYS A 112 -1.07 9.88 -2.07
N LEU A 113 -2.33 9.49 -1.94
CA LEU A 113 -3.46 10.42 -1.86
C LEU A 113 -3.32 11.39 -0.68
N GLU A 114 -2.94 10.87 0.48
CA GLU A 114 -2.74 11.67 1.69
C GLU A 114 -1.56 12.64 1.55
N LYS A 115 -0.42 12.20 0.99
CA LYS A 115 0.72 13.08 0.68
C LYS A 115 0.38 14.17 -0.34
N GLN A 116 -0.63 13.95 -1.18
CA GLN A 116 -1.20 14.96 -2.08
C GLN A 116 -2.31 15.79 -1.42
N SER A 117 -2.40 15.79 -0.09
CA SER A 117 -3.40 16.55 0.69
C SER A 117 -4.85 16.16 0.43
N THR A 118 -5.11 14.95 -0.10
CA THR A 118 -6.47 14.41 -0.17
C THR A 118 -6.89 13.93 1.21
N ASN A 119 -8.00 14.45 1.74
CA ASN A 119 -8.58 13.93 2.98
C ASN A 119 -9.19 12.54 2.72
N ILE A 120 -8.54 11.51 3.27
CA ILE A 120 -8.96 10.10 3.17
C ILE A 120 -9.58 9.57 4.45
N TYR A 121 -9.69 10.37 5.51
CA TYR A 121 -10.21 9.93 6.81
C TYR A 121 -11.72 10.21 6.93
N LEU A 122 -12.39 9.39 7.74
CA LEU A 122 -13.82 9.49 8.08
C LEU A 122 -14.08 10.55 9.15
#